data_AF-A0A2N9LL63-F1
#
_entry.id   AF-A0A2N9LL63-F1
#
_cell.length_a   1.000
_cell.length_b   1.000
_cell.length_c   1.000
_cell.angle_alpha   90.00
_cell.angle_beta   90.00
_cell.angle_gamma   90.00
#
_symmetry.space_group_name_H-M   'P 1'
#
loop_
_entity.id
_entity.type
_entity.pdbx_description
1 polymer ?
#
loop_
_entity_poly.entity_id
_entity_poly.type
_entity_poly.pdbx_seq_one_letter_code
_entity_poly.pdbx_strand_id
1 'polypeptide(L)'
;MGGFQFDRKSYIPGEVPPPPVHLQDRLTYVLAIVAILGAGYAAYKILGSGPAPDMSVDAAELARTTAKLNEIERRLDVMEERLNAPKPAAPAVAVKAEPAKTAAPAGSAPLLRVRNSPPAQPQAAPPAAPQPAPDVNALREEGERALSSIRSDVAATQQQWAATADRLGNVVGELNSQHQEIERNQEGLAQMAVHFERDSVPFTLRRDGIKQQVGPVRLLLESTDIKNSRYTMRLFFQDRWIELKDRALHEAIQFYEPSGEVALELMVDRIAKEAVAGRIALPPQTNASR
;
A
#
# COMPACT_ATOMS: atom_id res chain seq x y z
N MET A 1 -29.01 -79.78 -46.45
CA MET A 1 -28.22 -79.11 -45.41
C MET A 1 -26.76 -79.07 -45.87
N GLY A 2 -26.27 -77.92 -46.29
CA GLY A 2 -24.88 -77.71 -46.69
C GLY A 2 -24.35 -76.48 -45.95
N GLY A 3 -23.36 -76.69 -45.07
CA GLY A 3 -22.84 -75.67 -44.18
C GLY A 3 -21.99 -74.63 -44.92
N PHE A 4 -22.17 -73.36 -44.55
CA PHE A 4 -21.30 -72.26 -44.96
C PHE A 4 -20.00 -72.33 -44.16
N GLN A 5 -18.87 -72.56 -44.84
CA GLN A 5 -17.55 -72.32 -44.27
C GLN A 5 -17.20 -70.85 -44.49
N PHE A 6 -17.01 -70.11 -43.39
CA PHE A 6 -16.45 -68.75 -43.45
C PHE A 6 -14.93 -68.83 -43.33
N ASP A 7 -14.24 -68.46 -44.40
CA ASP A 7 -12.79 -68.30 -44.48
C ASP A 7 -12.36 -67.04 -43.69
N ARG A 8 -11.61 -67.22 -42.59
CA ARG A 8 -11.17 -66.15 -41.67
C ARG A 8 -9.76 -65.63 -41.98
N LYS A 9 -9.43 -65.33 -43.23
CA LYS A 9 -8.04 -64.90 -43.58
C LYS A 9 -7.87 -63.67 -44.47
N SER A 10 -8.85 -62.76 -44.56
CA SER A 10 -8.73 -61.64 -45.51
C SER A 10 -9.16 -60.27 -45.00
N TYR A 11 -8.93 -59.96 -43.72
CA TYR A 11 -8.99 -58.57 -43.25
C TYR A 11 -7.73 -58.20 -42.45
N ILE A 12 -6.68 -57.81 -43.17
CA ILE A 12 -5.59 -56.99 -42.65
C ILE A 12 -5.76 -55.62 -43.32
N PRO A 13 -6.18 -54.55 -42.62
CA PRO A 13 -6.08 -53.22 -43.17
C PRO A 13 -4.59 -52.90 -43.36
N GLY A 14 -4.20 -52.61 -44.60
CA GLY A 14 -2.83 -52.23 -44.93
C GLY A 14 -2.39 -51.02 -44.11
N GLU A 15 -1.27 -51.18 -43.43
CA GLU A 15 -0.61 -50.12 -42.67
C GLU A 15 -0.12 -49.07 -43.67
N VAL A 16 -0.79 -47.91 -43.71
CA VAL A 16 -0.34 -46.76 -44.50
C VAL A 16 0.95 -46.25 -43.85
N PRO A 17 2.12 -46.32 -44.50
CA PRO A 17 3.34 -45.81 -43.91
C PRO A 17 3.19 -44.30 -43.66
N PRO A 18 3.65 -43.79 -42.51
CA PRO A 18 3.59 -42.36 -42.24
C PRO A 18 4.37 -41.60 -43.33
N PRO A 19 3.87 -40.45 -43.79
CA PRO A 19 4.54 -39.68 -44.83
C PRO A 19 5.99 -39.37 -44.40
N PRO A 20 6.97 -39.41 -45.31
CA PRO A 20 8.35 -39.14 -44.97
C PRO A 20 8.45 -37.70 -44.47
N VAL A 21 8.75 -37.56 -43.18
CA VAL A 21 8.95 -36.26 -42.55
C VAL A 21 10.33 -35.78 -43.00
N HIS A 22 10.38 -34.89 -43.98
CA HIS A 22 11.64 -34.36 -44.48
C HIS A 22 12.30 -33.52 -43.38
N LEU A 23 13.56 -33.80 -43.07
CA LEU A 23 14.36 -33.06 -42.07
C LEU A 23 14.37 -31.54 -42.34
N GLN A 24 14.23 -31.17 -43.60
CA GLN A 24 14.12 -29.80 -44.08
C GLN A 24 12.84 -29.10 -43.59
N ASP A 25 11.71 -29.81 -43.48
CA ASP A 25 10.45 -29.27 -42.96
C ASP A 25 10.49 -29.05 -41.44
N ARG A 26 11.26 -29.88 -40.73
CA ARG A 26 11.51 -29.63 -39.30
C ARG A 26 12.37 -28.40 -39.08
N LEU A 27 13.38 -28.21 -39.93
CA LEU A 27 14.26 -27.05 -39.83
C LEU A 27 13.51 -25.75 -40.14
N THR A 28 12.64 -25.73 -41.15
CA THR A 28 11.82 -24.56 -41.49
C THR A 28 10.80 -24.23 -40.39
N TYR A 29 10.17 -25.23 -39.77
CA TYR A 29 9.27 -25.01 -38.64
C TYR A 29 9.99 -24.41 -37.42
N VAL A 30 11.19 -24.91 -37.09
CA VAL A 30 11.99 -24.37 -35.97
C VAL A 30 12.43 -22.95 -36.29
N LEU A 31 12.88 -22.67 -37.51
CA LEU A 31 13.26 -21.31 -37.95
C LEU A 31 12.08 -20.34 -37.91
N ALA A 32 10.88 -20.78 -38.29
CA ALA A 32 9.67 -19.98 -38.21
C ALA A 32 9.29 -19.65 -36.75
N ILE A 33 9.39 -20.61 -35.83
CA ILE A 33 9.13 -20.37 -34.40
C ILE A 33 10.15 -19.39 -33.82
N VAL A 34 11.44 -19.55 -34.15
CA VAL A 34 12.50 -18.64 -33.71
C VAL A 34 12.29 -17.23 -34.27
N ALA A 35 11.85 -17.11 -35.53
CA ALA A 35 11.53 -15.82 -36.14
C ALA A 35 10.32 -15.15 -35.46
N ILE A 36 9.28 -15.91 -35.11
CA ILE A 36 8.09 -15.39 -34.40
C ILE A 36 8.48 -14.95 -32.99
N LEU A 37 9.28 -15.73 -32.27
CA LEU A 37 9.78 -15.37 -30.94
C LEU A 37 10.70 -14.16 -30.98
N GLY A 38 11.57 -14.06 -31.99
CA GLY A 38 12.43 -12.91 -32.22
C GLY A 38 11.65 -11.65 -32.57
N ALA A 39 10.64 -11.75 -33.43
CA ALA A 39 9.74 -10.65 -33.76
C ALA A 39 8.89 -10.23 -32.55
N GLY A 40 8.41 -11.19 -31.75
CA GLY A 40 7.70 -10.93 -30.50
C GLY A 40 8.58 -10.24 -29.46
N TYR A 41 9.85 -10.64 -29.34
CA TYR A 41 10.82 -9.99 -28.46
C TYR A 41 11.19 -8.58 -28.94
N ALA A 42 11.38 -8.40 -30.25
CA ALA A 42 11.62 -7.09 -30.84
C ALA A 42 10.40 -6.15 -30.68
N ALA A 43 9.19 -6.66 -30.91
CA ALA A 43 7.95 -5.92 -30.66
C ALA A 43 7.77 -5.60 -29.18
N TYR A 44 8.09 -6.53 -28.26
CA TYR A 44 8.09 -6.27 -26.82
C TYR A 44 9.11 -5.18 -26.44
N LYS A 45 10.29 -5.19 -27.05
CA LYS A 45 11.31 -4.15 -26.86
C LYS A 45 10.85 -2.80 -27.38
N ILE A 46 10.25 -2.74 -28.58
CA ILE A 46 9.81 -1.50 -29.25
C ILE A 46 8.54 -0.93 -28.60
N LEU A 47 7.62 -1.79 -28.17
CA LEU A 47 6.35 -1.41 -27.52
C LEU A 47 6.53 -1.15 -26.01
N GLY A 48 7.52 -1.80 -25.38
CA GLY A 48 8.01 -1.47 -24.04
C GLY A 48 9.01 -0.31 -24.02
N SER A 49 9.48 0.14 -25.19
CA SER A 49 10.22 1.38 -25.40
C SER A 49 9.39 2.41 -26.16
N GLY A 50 8.11 2.55 -25.83
CA GLY A 50 7.47 3.85 -25.97
C GLY A 50 8.26 4.89 -25.17
N PRO A 51 8.18 6.20 -25.49
CA PRO A 51 8.81 7.22 -24.66
C PRO A 51 8.34 6.99 -23.23
N ALA A 52 9.26 6.60 -22.36
CA ALA A 52 8.96 6.56 -20.94
C ALA A 52 8.39 7.94 -20.59
N PRO A 53 7.26 8.05 -19.87
CA PRO A 53 7.03 9.30 -19.15
C PRO A 53 8.31 9.50 -18.33
N ASP A 54 8.95 10.66 -18.48
CA ASP A 54 10.18 11.01 -17.76
C ASP A 54 9.93 10.81 -16.26
N MET A 55 10.24 9.61 -15.76
CA MET A 55 10.43 9.30 -14.36
C MET A 55 11.90 9.52 -14.02
N SER A 56 12.52 10.55 -14.59
CA SER A 56 13.54 11.25 -13.85
C SER A 56 12.82 11.88 -12.67
N VAL A 57 12.83 11.19 -11.52
CA VAL A 57 12.57 11.88 -10.26
C VAL A 57 13.61 12.98 -10.23
N ASP A 58 13.18 14.21 -10.48
CA ASP A 58 14.08 15.34 -10.62
C ASP A 58 14.95 15.34 -9.37
N ALA A 59 16.28 15.35 -9.51
CA ALA A 59 17.16 15.42 -8.35
C ALA A 59 16.80 16.62 -7.44
N ALA A 60 16.20 17.65 -8.05
CA ALA A 60 15.59 18.79 -7.37
C ALA A 60 14.34 18.42 -6.55
N GLU A 61 13.48 17.52 -7.02
CA GLU A 61 12.30 17.04 -6.29
C GLU A 61 12.72 16.13 -5.13
N LEU A 62 13.68 15.23 -5.34
CA LEU A 62 14.30 14.43 -4.27
C LEU A 62 14.95 15.32 -3.20
N ALA A 63 15.69 16.35 -3.61
CA ALA A 63 16.28 17.33 -2.71
C ALA A 63 15.22 18.15 -1.95
N ARG A 64 14.08 18.45 -2.58
CA ARG A 64 12.95 19.12 -1.91
C ARG A 64 12.26 18.21 -0.91
N THR A 65 12.10 16.93 -1.21
CA THR A 65 11.54 15.96 -0.25
C THR A 65 12.47 15.72 0.94
N THR A 66 13.77 15.60 0.72
CA THR A 66 14.74 15.45 1.84
C THR A 66 14.83 16.72 2.68
N ALA A 67 14.79 17.90 2.06
CA ALA A 67 14.72 19.17 2.78
C ALA A 67 13.42 19.29 3.63
N LYS A 68 12.28 18.85 3.10
CA LYS A 68 11.00 18.82 3.84
C LYS A 68 11.06 17.86 5.03
N LEU A 69 11.68 16.70 4.87
CA LEU A 69 11.83 15.73 5.97
C LEU A 69 12.70 16.30 7.10
N ASN A 70 13.84 16.91 6.77
CA ASN A 70 14.72 17.55 7.77
C ASN A 70 14.04 18.75 8.46
N GLU A 71 13.18 19.49 7.76
CA GLU A 71 12.40 20.57 8.35
C GLU A 71 11.31 20.06 9.31
N ILE A 72 10.66 18.95 8.99
CA ILE A 72 9.68 18.29 9.87
C ILE A 72 10.38 17.78 11.13
N GLU A 73 11.55 17.17 10.98
CA GLU A 73 12.36 16.68 12.12
C GLU A 73 12.79 17.84 13.04
N ARG A 74 13.26 18.96 12.49
CA ARG A 74 13.52 20.17 13.29
C ARG A 74 12.30 20.74 13.99
N ARG A 75 11.13 20.70 13.36
CA ARG A 75 9.88 21.17 13.98
C ARG A 75 9.44 20.27 15.12
N LEU A 76 9.66 18.96 14.99
CA LEU A 76 9.42 17.99 16.05
C LEU A 76 10.36 18.22 17.23
N ASP A 77 11.66 18.42 16.98
CA ASP A 77 12.62 18.76 18.05
C ASP A 77 12.24 20.05 18.78
N VAL A 78 11.85 21.10 18.05
CA VAL A 78 11.42 22.37 18.67
C VAL A 78 10.09 22.21 19.42
N MET A 79 9.19 21.34 18.98
CA MET A 79 7.97 21.03 19.70
C MET A 79 8.25 20.22 20.96
N GLU A 80 9.12 19.22 20.88
CA GLU A 80 9.53 18.39 22.00
C GLU A 80 10.29 19.22 23.04
N GLU A 81 11.14 20.15 22.61
CA GLU A 81 11.81 21.09 23.49
C GLU A 81 10.86 22.13 24.08
N ARG A 82 9.80 22.54 23.37
CA ARG A 82 8.73 23.38 23.95
C ARG A 82 7.84 22.61 24.94
N LEU A 83 7.69 21.31 24.75
CA LEU A 83 6.94 20.43 25.65
C LEU A 83 7.76 20.08 26.90
N ASN A 84 9.09 19.94 26.77
CA ASN A 84 10.02 19.66 27.87
C ASN A 84 10.62 20.92 28.52
N ALA A 85 10.52 22.10 27.90
CA ALA A 85 10.93 23.34 28.53
C ALA A 85 10.02 23.63 29.74
N PRO A 86 10.58 23.83 30.95
CA PRO A 86 9.78 24.27 32.08
C PRO A 86 9.16 25.64 31.75
N LYS A 87 7.84 25.68 31.77
CA LYS A 87 6.99 26.87 31.57
C LYS A 87 7.64 28.09 32.25
N PRO A 88 8.02 29.17 31.53
CA PRO A 88 8.45 30.38 32.18
C PRO A 88 7.29 30.85 33.04
N ALA A 89 7.53 31.01 34.35
CA ALA A 89 6.58 31.66 35.22
C ALA A 89 6.27 33.03 34.61
N ALA A 90 4.99 33.26 34.32
CA ALA A 90 4.51 34.56 33.89
C ALA A 90 5.06 35.65 34.85
N PRO A 91 5.55 36.80 34.35
CA PRO A 91 5.96 37.88 35.24
C PRO A 91 4.74 38.32 36.04
N ALA A 92 4.81 38.09 37.36
CA ALA A 92 3.81 38.54 38.31
C ALA A 92 3.83 40.08 38.36
N VAL A 93 2.98 40.71 37.56
CA VAL A 93 2.64 42.13 37.73
C VAL A 93 1.67 42.20 38.90
N ALA A 94 2.21 42.44 40.09
CA ALA A 94 1.44 42.76 41.28
C ALA A 94 0.84 44.17 41.13
N VAL A 95 -0.41 44.25 40.66
CA VAL A 95 -1.26 45.43 40.89
C VAL A 95 -2.10 45.13 42.11
N LYS A 96 -1.75 45.77 43.23
CA LYS A 96 -2.49 45.74 44.49
C LYS A 96 -3.65 46.73 44.40
N ALA A 97 -4.88 46.23 44.39
CA ALA A 97 -6.09 47.03 44.62
C ALA A 97 -6.86 46.46 45.81
N GLU A 98 -7.20 47.37 46.70
CA GLU A 98 -7.93 47.26 47.96
C GLU A 98 -9.25 46.47 47.86
N PRO A 99 -9.62 45.72 48.91
CA PRO A 99 -10.99 45.74 49.38
C PRO A 99 -11.08 46.20 50.84
N ALA A 100 -12.17 46.93 51.10
CA ALA A 100 -12.47 47.61 52.34
C ALA A 100 -12.71 46.66 53.54
N LYS A 101 -12.13 47.07 54.69
CA LYS A 101 -12.60 46.99 56.10
C LYS A 101 -13.06 45.64 56.67
N THR A 102 -12.41 45.20 57.75
CA THR A 102 -12.93 45.26 59.14
C THR A 102 -11.93 44.69 60.19
N ALA A 103 -11.74 45.43 61.29
CA ALA A 103 -11.24 45.07 62.64
C ALA A 103 -9.75 44.73 62.91
N ALA A 104 -9.12 45.60 63.74
CA ALA A 104 -7.92 45.39 64.58
C ALA A 104 -8.30 44.62 65.88
N PRO A 105 -7.42 44.36 66.89
CA PRO A 105 -5.99 44.69 67.11
C PRO A 105 -5.12 43.47 67.53
N ALA A 106 -3.78 43.50 67.49
CA ALA A 106 -2.83 43.84 68.58
C ALA A 106 -1.45 43.36 68.05
N GLY A 107 -0.30 44.02 68.16
CA GLY A 107 0.37 44.59 69.33
C GLY A 107 1.81 44.05 69.33
N SER A 108 2.79 44.96 69.39
CA SER A 108 4.20 44.76 69.82
C SER A 108 5.28 44.29 68.81
N ALA A 109 5.92 45.28 68.18
CA ALA A 109 7.36 45.64 68.17
C ALA A 109 8.39 44.65 68.83
N PRO A 110 9.72 44.65 68.49
CA PRO A 110 10.46 45.92 68.32
C PRO A 110 11.81 45.97 67.53
N LEU A 111 12.32 47.22 67.48
CA LEU A 111 13.70 47.76 67.40
C LEU A 111 14.49 47.85 66.08
N LEU A 112 14.72 49.12 65.71
CA LEU A 112 15.67 49.69 64.76
C LEU A 112 17.14 49.54 65.20
N ARG A 113 18.05 49.47 64.22
CA ARG A 113 19.45 49.90 64.39
C ARG A 113 19.84 50.87 63.29
N VAL A 114 19.99 52.13 63.68
CA VAL A 114 20.59 53.22 62.91
C VAL A 114 22.10 53.24 63.20
N ARG A 115 22.93 53.51 62.19
CA ARG A 115 24.30 54.00 62.40
C ARG A 115 24.58 55.14 61.42
N ASN A 116 24.92 56.29 62.00
CA ASN A 116 25.17 57.57 61.32
C ASN A 116 26.68 57.91 61.29
N SER A 117 27.05 58.68 60.24
CA SER A 117 28.12 59.70 60.14
C SER A 117 29.58 59.24 59.94
N PRO A 118 30.50 60.06 59.33
CA PRO A 118 30.47 61.51 59.00
C PRO A 118 30.98 61.90 57.57
N PRO A 119 31.03 63.20 57.19
CA PRO A 119 31.17 63.69 55.81
C PRO A 119 32.62 64.03 55.39
N ALA A 120 32.93 63.96 54.09
CA ALA A 120 34.12 64.58 53.51
C ALA A 120 33.73 65.33 52.23
N GLN A 121 34.03 66.62 52.22
CA GLN A 121 33.84 67.55 51.11
C GLN A 121 34.90 67.34 49.99
N PRO A 122 34.64 67.87 48.78
CA PRO A 122 35.16 67.38 47.51
C PRO A 122 36.46 68.07 47.04
N GLN A 123 37.28 67.36 46.24
CA GLN A 123 38.30 67.97 45.38
C GLN A 123 38.01 67.63 43.92
N ALA A 124 38.06 68.68 43.10
CA ALA A 124 37.46 68.81 41.78
C ALA A 124 38.25 68.15 40.65
N ALA A 125 37.53 67.58 39.67
CA ALA A 125 37.99 67.41 38.29
C ALA A 125 37.19 68.38 37.38
N PRO A 126 37.81 68.95 36.32
CA PRO A 126 37.24 70.06 35.52
C PRO A 126 36.03 69.64 34.68
N PRO A 127 35.15 70.59 34.30
CA PRO A 127 33.88 70.31 33.65
C PRO A 127 34.07 69.76 32.22
N ALA A 128 33.61 68.54 31.99
CA ALA A 128 33.31 68.07 30.64
C ALA A 128 32.07 68.81 30.13
N ALA A 129 32.14 69.32 28.90
CA ALA A 129 31.04 70.03 28.23
C ALA A 129 29.74 69.19 28.22
N PRO A 130 28.57 69.81 28.34
CA PRO A 130 27.30 69.09 28.30
C PRO A 130 27.09 68.43 26.93
N GLN A 131 27.02 67.10 26.92
CA GLN A 131 26.44 66.36 25.79
C GLN A 131 24.96 66.75 25.69
N PRO A 132 24.44 67.14 24.51
CA PRO A 132 23.02 67.45 24.37
C PRO A 132 22.22 66.19 24.70
N ALA A 133 21.27 66.31 25.63
CA ALA A 133 20.34 65.24 25.96
C ALA A 133 19.58 64.81 24.69
N PRO A 134 19.38 63.51 24.44
CA PRO A 134 18.59 63.06 23.31
C PRO A 134 17.19 63.68 23.40
N ASP A 135 16.72 64.24 22.28
CA ASP A 135 15.44 64.95 22.22
C ASP A 135 14.31 63.95 22.51
N VAL A 136 13.70 64.08 23.69
CA VAL A 136 12.60 63.24 24.17
C VAL A 136 11.42 63.22 23.20
N ASN A 137 11.27 64.24 22.35
CA ASN A 137 10.25 64.25 21.30
C ASN A 137 10.58 63.28 20.16
N ALA A 138 11.85 63.16 19.77
CA ALA A 138 12.28 62.22 18.73
C ALA A 138 12.06 60.75 19.15
N LEU A 139 12.39 60.42 20.40
CA LEU A 139 12.12 59.10 20.99
C LEU A 139 10.62 58.78 21.07
N ARG A 140 9.78 59.78 21.32
CA ARG A 140 8.32 59.61 21.38
C ARG A 140 7.74 59.31 20.00
N GLU A 141 8.18 60.03 18.97
CA GLU A 141 7.76 59.76 17.60
C GLU A 141 8.21 58.38 17.10
N GLU A 142 9.41 57.96 17.48
CA GLU A 142 9.95 56.64 17.11
C GLU A 142 9.20 55.51 17.82
N GLY A 143 8.83 55.70 19.09
CA GLY A 143 7.94 54.79 19.83
C GLY A 143 6.53 54.70 19.24
N GLU A 144 5.96 55.82 18.79
CA GLU A 144 4.66 55.84 18.12
C GLU A 144 4.70 55.11 16.76
N ARG A 145 5.78 55.28 15.99
CA ARG A 145 6.00 54.52 14.75
C ARG A 145 6.15 53.02 15.02
N ALA A 146 6.92 52.62 16.03
CA ALA A 146 7.07 51.21 16.41
C ALA A 146 5.75 50.59 16.91
N LEU A 147 4.94 51.32 17.66
CA LEU A 147 3.60 50.86 18.08
C LEU A 147 2.67 50.67 16.88
N SER A 148 2.76 51.55 15.87
CA SER A 148 1.96 51.42 14.65
C SER A 148 2.37 50.21 13.81
N SER A 149 3.68 49.92 13.69
CA SER A 149 4.18 48.77 12.96
C SER A 149 3.82 47.47 13.68
N ILE A 150 3.97 47.39 15.01
CA ILE A 150 3.57 46.21 15.78
C ILE A 150 2.08 45.92 15.62
N ARG A 151 1.22 46.96 15.64
CA ARG A 151 -0.23 46.76 15.39
C ARG A 151 -0.51 46.24 13.99
N SER A 152 0.21 46.73 12.99
CA SER A 152 0.12 46.23 11.61
C SER A 152 0.56 44.77 11.51
N ASP A 153 1.69 44.43 12.13
CA ASP A 153 2.25 43.07 12.13
C ASP A 153 1.33 42.08 12.84
N VAL A 154 0.70 42.49 13.95
CA VAL A 154 -0.30 41.66 14.66
C VAL A 154 -1.53 41.44 13.80
N ALA A 155 -2.03 42.48 13.11
CA ALA A 155 -3.16 42.34 12.19
C ALA A 155 -2.84 41.42 11.00
N ALA A 156 -1.65 41.57 10.41
CA ALA A 156 -1.16 40.71 9.34
C ALA A 156 -0.99 39.25 9.83
N THR A 157 -0.48 39.07 11.04
CA THR A 157 -0.33 37.75 11.67
C THR A 157 -1.69 37.09 11.89
N GLN A 158 -2.68 37.83 12.41
CA GLN A 158 -4.05 37.31 12.57
C GLN A 158 -4.68 36.88 11.24
N GLN A 159 -4.48 37.66 10.18
CA GLN A 159 -4.95 37.30 8.83
C GLN A 159 -4.26 36.04 8.31
N GLN A 160 -2.95 35.89 8.52
CA GLN A 160 -2.21 34.68 8.15
C GLN A 160 -2.67 33.45 8.94
N TRP A 161 -2.98 33.60 10.23
CA TRP A 161 -3.56 32.51 11.04
C TRP A 161 -4.93 32.09 10.52
N ALA A 162 -5.82 33.04 10.22
CA ALA A 162 -7.13 32.75 9.65
C ALA A 162 -7.01 32.00 8.31
N ALA A 163 -6.16 32.50 7.40
CA ALA A 163 -5.91 31.86 6.11
C ALA A 163 -5.29 30.45 6.25
N THR A 164 -4.46 30.23 7.29
CA THR A 164 -3.87 28.92 7.57
C THR A 164 -4.90 27.96 8.16
N ALA A 165 -5.77 28.44 9.04
CA ALA A 165 -6.88 27.67 9.59
C ALA A 165 -7.86 27.23 8.49
N ASP A 166 -8.20 28.12 7.56
CA ASP A 166 -9.06 27.78 6.41
C ASP A 166 -8.42 26.74 5.51
N ARG A 167 -7.12 26.88 5.20
CA ARG A 167 -6.37 25.88 4.43
C ARG A 167 -6.35 24.52 5.13
N LEU A 168 -6.13 24.51 6.44
CA LEU A 168 -6.13 23.25 7.21
C LEU A 168 -7.52 22.63 7.24
N GLY A 169 -8.58 23.44 7.40
CA GLY A 169 -9.97 22.98 7.32
C GLY A 169 -10.30 22.35 5.97
N ASN A 170 -9.86 22.97 4.86
CA ASN A 170 -10.05 22.43 3.51
C ASN A 170 -9.27 21.11 3.31
N VAL A 171 -8.03 21.03 3.78
CA VAL A 171 -7.22 19.80 3.68
C VAL A 171 -7.82 18.68 4.52
N VAL A 172 -8.34 18.97 5.71
CA VAL A 172 -9.03 17.97 6.54
C VAL A 172 -10.33 17.51 5.88
N GLY A 173 -11.09 18.43 5.26
CA GLY A 173 -12.29 18.10 4.50
C GLY A 173 -12.00 17.16 3.32
N GLU A 174 -10.99 17.49 2.52
CA GLU A 174 -10.52 16.68 1.39
C GLU A 174 -9.93 15.34 1.83
N LEU A 175 -9.21 15.31 2.95
CA LEU A 175 -8.67 14.07 3.48
C LEU A 175 -9.80 13.15 3.96
N ASN A 176 -10.86 13.70 4.56
CA ASN A 176 -12.03 12.94 4.98
C ASN A 176 -12.81 12.38 3.78
N SER A 177 -12.99 13.15 2.70
CA SER A 177 -13.61 12.63 1.48
C SER A 177 -12.77 11.53 0.85
N GLN A 178 -11.45 11.69 0.79
CA GLN A 178 -10.54 10.66 0.31
C GLN A 178 -10.59 9.39 1.16
N HIS A 179 -10.63 9.51 2.49
CA HIS A 179 -10.80 8.34 3.36
C HIS A 179 -12.12 7.60 3.06
N GLN A 180 -13.22 8.33 2.85
CA GLN A 180 -14.51 7.73 2.50
C GLN A 180 -14.48 7.01 1.14
N GLU A 181 -13.79 7.58 0.14
CA GLU A 181 -13.61 6.93 -1.16
C GLU A 181 -12.72 5.69 -1.06
N ILE A 182 -11.68 5.73 -0.24
CA ILE A 182 -10.80 4.60 0.05
C ILE A 182 -11.59 3.48 0.73
N GLU A 183 -12.43 3.78 1.72
CA GLU A 183 -13.29 2.78 2.39
C GLU A 183 -14.25 2.12 1.40
N ARG A 184 -14.92 2.92 0.55
CA ARG A 184 -15.79 2.38 -0.52
C ARG A 184 -15.02 1.53 -1.53
N ASN A 185 -13.80 1.92 -1.87
CA ASN A 185 -12.94 1.14 -2.75
C ASN A 185 -12.55 -0.18 -2.07
N GLN A 186 -12.18 -0.16 -0.79
CA GLN A 186 -11.90 -1.36 -0.01
C GLN A 186 -13.11 -2.30 0.07
N GLU A 187 -14.31 -1.78 0.30
CA GLU A 187 -15.56 -2.56 0.27
C GLU A 187 -15.82 -3.16 -1.11
N GLY A 188 -15.64 -2.36 -2.17
CA GLY A 188 -15.77 -2.82 -3.55
C GLY A 188 -14.74 -3.90 -3.91
N LEU A 189 -13.50 -3.75 -3.45
CA LEU A 189 -12.43 -4.74 -3.62
C LEU A 189 -12.72 -6.02 -2.83
N ALA A 190 -13.27 -5.92 -1.63
CA ALA A 190 -13.66 -7.09 -0.83
C ALA A 190 -14.82 -7.87 -1.50
N GLN A 191 -15.83 -7.16 -2.02
CA GLN A 191 -16.92 -7.78 -2.78
C GLN A 191 -16.40 -8.43 -4.06
N MET A 192 -15.51 -7.75 -4.78
CA MET A 192 -14.87 -8.28 -5.97
C MET A 192 -14.01 -9.52 -5.66
N ALA A 193 -13.25 -9.51 -4.56
CA ALA A 193 -12.44 -10.64 -4.12
C ALA A 193 -13.30 -11.88 -3.85
N VAL A 194 -14.46 -11.72 -3.20
CA VAL A 194 -15.41 -12.82 -2.99
C VAL A 194 -15.94 -13.39 -4.31
N HIS A 195 -16.12 -12.57 -5.34
CA HIS A 195 -16.52 -13.05 -6.68
C HIS A 195 -15.40 -13.77 -7.43
N PHE A 196 -14.13 -13.50 -7.11
CA PHE A 196 -12.98 -14.16 -7.73
C PHE A 196 -12.45 -15.36 -6.93
N GLU A 197 -12.78 -15.48 -5.65
CA GLU A 197 -12.38 -16.61 -4.83
C GLU A 197 -13.20 -17.86 -5.21
N ARG A 198 -12.58 -18.74 -5.98
CA ARG A 198 -13.20 -20.01 -6.40
C ARG A 198 -13.16 -21.01 -5.26
N ASP A 199 -14.34 -21.49 -4.86
CA ASP A 199 -14.45 -22.60 -3.90
C ASP A 199 -13.66 -23.81 -4.40
N SER A 200 -12.61 -24.18 -3.67
CA SER A 200 -11.69 -25.24 -4.09
C SER A 200 -11.87 -26.49 -3.22
N VAL A 201 -12.22 -27.61 -3.84
CA VAL A 201 -12.37 -28.89 -3.16
C VAL A 201 -11.08 -29.71 -3.31
N PRO A 202 -10.34 -29.98 -2.22
CA PRO A 202 -9.13 -30.80 -2.27
C PRO A 202 -9.46 -32.28 -2.46
N PHE A 203 -8.58 -33.00 -3.14
CA PHE A 203 -8.68 -34.44 -3.32
C PHE A 203 -7.34 -35.14 -3.19
N THR A 204 -7.37 -36.44 -2.95
CA THR A 204 -6.17 -37.29 -2.91
C THR A 204 -6.52 -38.66 -3.44
N LEU A 205 -5.99 -38.99 -4.62
CA LEU A 205 -6.24 -40.25 -5.31
C LEU A 205 -5.08 -41.21 -5.12
N ARG A 206 -5.38 -42.50 -5.08
CA ARG A 206 -4.39 -43.59 -5.07
C ARG A 206 -4.59 -44.46 -6.30
N ARG A 207 -3.50 -44.99 -6.88
CA ARG A 207 -3.53 -45.75 -8.16
C ARG A 207 -4.45 -46.97 -8.10
N ASP A 208 -4.39 -47.70 -6.99
CA ASP A 208 -5.21 -48.89 -6.75
C ASP A 208 -6.42 -48.58 -5.84
N GLY A 209 -6.82 -47.29 -5.80
CA GLY A 209 -7.88 -46.79 -4.93
C GLY A 209 -9.28 -46.94 -5.53
N ILE A 210 -10.28 -46.74 -4.67
CA ILE A 210 -11.68 -46.59 -5.09
C ILE A 210 -11.81 -45.22 -5.78
N LYS A 211 -12.66 -45.16 -6.80
CA LYS A 211 -13.08 -43.90 -7.46
C LYS A 211 -13.55 -42.90 -6.39
N GLN A 212 -12.94 -41.73 -6.35
CA GLN A 212 -13.29 -40.68 -5.38
C GLN A 212 -14.27 -39.70 -6.02
N GLN A 213 -15.40 -39.44 -5.35
CA GLN A 213 -16.30 -38.34 -5.72
C GLN A 213 -15.70 -37.03 -5.19
N VAL A 214 -15.53 -36.04 -6.07
CA VAL A 214 -15.00 -34.71 -5.74
C VAL A 214 -15.89 -33.69 -6.43
N GLY A 215 -16.78 -33.04 -5.68
CA GLY A 215 -17.80 -32.16 -6.24
C GLY A 215 -18.71 -32.90 -7.25
N PRO A 216 -18.93 -32.37 -8.48
CA PRO A 216 -19.79 -32.99 -9.48
C PRO A 216 -19.12 -34.14 -10.26
N VAL A 217 -17.84 -34.42 -10.04
CA VAL A 217 -17.07 -35.40 -10.82
C VAL A 217 -16.59 -36.58 -9.99
N ARG A 218 -16.30 -37.70 -10.66
CA ARG A 218 -15.54 -38.81 -10.04
C ARG A 218 -14.16 -38.92 -10.66
N LEU A 219 -13.15 -39.09 -9.82
CA LEU A 219 -11.77 -39.22 -10.24
C LEU A 219 -11.22 -40.61 -9.94
N LEU A 220 -10.35 -41.09 -10.82
CA LEU A 220 -9.58 -42.31 -10.65
C LEU A 220 -8.16 -42.10 -11.18
N LEU A 221 -7.15 -42.46 -10.39
CA LEU A 221 -5.75 -42.38 -10.82
C LEU A 221 -5.36 -43.66 -11.57
N GLU A 222 -4.75 -43.55 -12.75
CA GLU A 222 -4.31 -44.72 -13.52
C GLU A 222 -2.80 -44.92 -13.44
N SER A 223 -2.02 -43.84 -13.57
CA SER A 223 -0.56 -43.92 -13.46
C SER A 223 0.05 -42.61 -12.99
N THR A 224 1.25 -42.71 -12.44
CA THR A 224 2.07 -41.56 -12.03
C THR A 224 3.50 -41.79 -12.47
N ASP A 225 4.15 -40.71 -12.91
CA ASP A 225 5.57 -40.66 -13.19
C ASP A 225 6.18 -39.49 -12.43
N ILE A 226 6.75 -39.79 -11.26
CA ILE A 226 7.38 -38.77 -10.42
C ILE A 226 8.61 -38.18 -11.12
N LYS A 227 9.35 -38.96 -11.91
CA LYS A 227 10.59 -38.49 -12.54
C LYS A 227 10.32 -37.41 -13.57
N ASN A 228 9.23 -37.58 -14.33
CA ASN A 228 8.81 -36.63 -15.35
C ASN A 228 7.75 -35.62 -14.85
N SER A 229 7.31 -35.73 -13.59
CA SER A 229 6.20 -34.94 -13.01
C SER A 229 4.91 -35.03 -13.84
N ARG A 230 4.60 -36.25 -14.29
CA ARG A 230 3.43 -36.56 -15.13
C ARG A 230 2.46 -37.50 -14.43
N TYR A 231 1.19 -37.43 -14.79
CA TYR A 231 0.18 -38.36 -14.34
C TYR A 231 -0.85 -38.66 -15.43
N THR A 232 -1.47 -39.83 -15.34
CA THR A 232 -2.67 -40.17 -16.11
C THR A 232 -3.81 -40.49 -15.15
N MET A 233 -4.94 -39.82 -15.33
CA MET A 233 -6.14 -40.07 -14.53
C MET A 233 -7.39 -40.11 -15.40
N ARG A 234 -8.45 -40.71 -14.87
CA ARG A 234 -9.76 -40.75 -15.50
C ARG A 234 -10.76 -39.91 -14.72
N LEU A 235 -11.40 -39.02 -15.45
CA LEU A 235 -12.47 -38.15 -14.99
C LEU A 235 -13.80 -38.75 -15.47
N PHE A 236 -14.72 -39.03 -14.56
CA PHE A 236 -16.11 -39.32 -14.90
C PHE A 236 -16.93 -38.06 -14.75
N PHE A 237 -17.50 -37.61 -15.85
CA PHE A 237 -18.29 -36.40 -15.92
C PHE A 237 -19.35 -36.55 -17.01
N GLN A 238 -20.59 -36.11 -16.77
CA GLN A 238 -21.70 -36.23 -17.71
C GLN A 238 -21.88 -37.65 -18.30
N ASP A 239 -21.94 -38.66 -17.43
CA ASP A 239 -22.10 -40.07 -17.78
C ASP A 239 -21.02 -40.69 -18.70
N ARG A 240 -19.92 -39.98 -18.92
CA ARG A 240 -18.79 -40.46 -19.72
C ARG A 240 -17.48 -40.43 -18.94
N TRP A 241 -16.60 -41.37 -19.29
CA TRP A 241 -15.21 -41.35 -18.85
C TRP A 241 -14.38 -40.53 -19.84
N ILE A 242 -13.60 -39.60 -19.30
CA ILE A 242 -12.61 -38.79 -20.01
C ILE A 242 -11.25 -39.18 -19.46
N GLU A 243 -10.34 -39.57 -20.34
CA GLU A 243 -8.96 -39.89 -19.97
C GLU A 243 -8.10 -38.62 -20.06
N LEU A 244 -7.48 -38.27 -18.95
CA LEU A 244 -6.51 -37.18 -18.83
C LEU A 244 -5.11 -37.80 -18.84
N LYS A 245 -4.62 -38.10 -20.04
CA LYS A 245 -3.35 -38.78 -20.29
C LYS A 245 -2.14 -37.84 -20.23
N ASP A 246 -1.08 -38.30 -19.58
CA ASP A 246 0.26 -37.68 -19.54
C ASP A 246 0.27 -36.18 -19.20
N ARG A 247 -0.55 -35.80 -18.22
CA ARG A 247 -0.73 -34.43 -17.75
C ARG A 247 0.40 -34.01 -16.83
N ALA A 248 0.82 -32.76 -16.95
CA ALA A 248 1.88 -32.20 -16.12
C ALA A 248 1.37 -31.81 -14.72
N LEU A 249 2.26 -31.87 -13.74
CA LEU A 249 2.04 -31.20 -12.46
C LEU A 249 1.72 -29.70 -12.67
N HIS A 250 0.78 -29.16 -11.89
CA HIS A 250 0.30 -27.78 -12.00
C HIS A 250 -0.35 -27.41 -13.35
N GLU A 251 -0.74 -28.40 -14.14
CA GLU A 251 -1.58 -28.16 -15.32
C GLU A 251 -3.04 -27.92 -14.89
N ALA A 252 -3.59 -26.78 -15.29
CA ALA A 252 -4.99 -26.43 -15.10
C ALA A 252 -5.83 -27.06 -16.21
N ILE A 253 -6.72 -27.99 -15.85
CA ILE A 253 -7.62 -28.66 -16.79
C ILE A 253 -9.02 -28.08 -16.62
N GLN A 254 -9.45 -27.31 -17.60
CA GLN A 254 -10.75 -26.64 -17.59
C GLN A 254 -11.81 -27.50 -18.29
N PHE A 255 -12.98 -27.62 -17.67
CA PHE A 255 -14.14 -28.30 -18.27
C PHE A 255 -15.44 -27.61 -17.88
N TYR A 256 -16.43 -27.66 -18.79
CA TYR A 256 -17.69 -26.95 -18.65
C TYR A 256 -18.83 -27.92 -18.37
N GLU A 257 -19.70 -27.54 -17.45
CA GLU A 257 -21.01 -28.17 -17.31
C GLU A 257 -21.99 -27.58 -18.34
N PRO A 258 -22.92 -28.35 -18.93
CA PRO A 258 -23.80 -27.84 -19.98
C PRO A 258 -24.67 -26.67 -19.54
N SER A 259 -24.98 -26.58 -18.24
CA SER A 259 -25.75 -25.51 -17.62
C SER A 259 -24.89 -24.38 -17.04
N GLY A 260 -23.56 -24.51 -17.05
CA GLY A 260 -22.64 -23.58 -16.40
C GLY A 260 -21.92 -22.68 -17.40
N GLU A 261 -22.03 -21.36 -17.23
CA GLU A 261 -21.24 -20.39 -17.99
C GLU A 261 -19.77 -20.34 -17.53
N VAL A 262 -19.48 -20.83 -16.32
CA VAL A 262 -18.14 -20.80 -15.70
C VAL A 262 -17.50 -22.18 -15.73
N ALA A 263 -16.25 -22.26 -16.19
CA ALA A 263 -15.48 -23.49 -16.24
C ALA A 263 -15.09 -23.98 -14.84
N LEU A 264 -15.27 -25.28 -14.60
CA LEU A 264 -14.58 -25.98 -13.52
C LEU A 264 -13.12 -26.16 -13.88
N GLU A 265 -12.24 -26.12 -12.89
CA GLU A 265 -10.81 -26.29 -13.10
C GLU A 265 -10.27 -27.37 -12.17
N LEU A 266 -9.64 -28.39 -12.75
CA LEU A 266 -8.92 -29.42 -12.00
C LEU A 266 -7.42 -29.14 -12.11
N MET A 267 -6.76 -29.08 -10.97
CA MET A 267 -5.30 -28.96 -10.89
C MET A 267 -4.74 -30.03 -9.95
N VAL A 268 -3.58 -30.58 -10.32
CA VAL A 268 -2.81 -31.47 -9.45
C VAL A 268 -1.59 -30.72 -8.92
N ASP A 269 -1.47 -30.74 -7.60
CA ASP A 269 -0.52 -29.92 -6.85
C ASP A 269 0.69 -30.76 -6.44
N ARG A 270 0.49 -32.08 -6.26
CA ARG A 270 1.53 -33.02 -5.83
C ARG A 270 1.35 -34.39 -6.48
N ILE A 271 2.47 -34.97 -6.92
CA ILE A 271 2.57 -36.35 -7.39
C ILE A 271 3.46 -37.15 -6.44
N ALA A 272 3.00 -38.33 -6.03
CA ALA A 272 3.74 -39.35 -5.29
C ALA A 272 3.72 -40.66 -6.08
N LYS A 273 4.44 -41.68 -5.60
CA LYS A 273 4.68 -42.94 -6.35
C LYS A 273 3.41 -43.66 -6.78
N GLU A 274 2.37 -43.59 -5.95
CA GLU A 274 1.11 -44.28 -6.15
C GLU A 274 -0.09 -43.39 -5.80
N ALA A 275 0.14 -42.07 -5.74
CA ALA A 275 -0.89 -41.13 -5.33
C ALA A 275 -0.70 -39.76 -5.97
N VAL A 276 -1.79 -39.03 -6.14
CA VAL A 276 -1.78 -37.62 -6.53
C VAL A 276 -2.69 -36.83 -5.60
N ALA A 277 -2.31 -35.60 -5.28
CA ALA A 277 -3.14 -34.67 -4.53
C ALA A 277 -3.31 -33.40 -5.34
N GLY A 278 -4.53 -32.86 -5.31
CA GLY A 278 -4.92 -31.73 -6.12
C GLY A 278 -6.17 -31.07 -5.61
N ARG A 279 -6.67 -30.12 -6.39
CA ARG A 279 -7.89 -29.36 -6.07
C ARG A 279 -8.76 -29.22 -7.31
N ILE A 280 -10.07 -29.18 -7.11
CA ILE A 280 -11.03 -28.78 -8.13
C ILE A 280 -11.64 -27.45 -7.71
N ALA A 281 -11.43 -26.42 -8.53
CA ALA A 281 -12.10 -25.14 -8.36
C ALA A 281 -13.51 -25.24 -8.96
N LEU A 282 -14.50 -25.08 -8.08
CA LEU A 282 -15.91 -24.99 -8.43
C LEU A 282 -16.21 -23.57 -8.93
N PRO A 283 -17.23 -23.40 -9.79
CA PRO A 283 -17.71 -22.07 -10.11
C PRO A 283 -18.18 -21.39 -8.82
N PRO A 284 -17.98 -20.06 -8.68
CA PRO A 284 -18.56 -19.34 -7.55
C PRO A 284 -20.07 -19.62 -7.54
N GLN A 285 -20.60 -19.91 -6.35
CA GLN A 285 -22.04 -20.10 -6.18
C GLN A 285 -22.73 -18.78 -6.53
N THR A 286 -23.17 -18.63 -7.78
CA THR A 286 -24.17 -17.61 -8.09
C THR A 286 -25.41 -18.13 -7.39
N ASN A 287 -25.82 -17.46 -6.31
CA ASN A 287 -27.14 -17.68 -5.74
C ASN A 287 -28.11 -17.34 -6.86
N ALA A 288 -28.53 -18.34 -7.63
CA ALA A 288 -29.63 -18.26 -8.56
C ALA A 288 -30.89 -18.15 -7.71
N SER A 289 -31.08 -16.96 -7.15
CA SER A 289 -32.28 -16.53 -6.43
C SER A 289 -33.45 -16.71 -7.38
N ARG A 290 -34.25 -17.72 -7.07
CA ARG A 290 -35.54 -18.01 -7.69
C ARG A 290 -36.60 -17.07 -7.15
#